data_AF-A0AAN5BTX8-F1
#
_entry.id   AF-A0AAN5BTX8-F1
#
_cell.length_a   1.000
_cell.length_b   1.000
_cell.length_c   1.000
_cell.angle_alpha   90.00
_cell.angle_beta   90.00
_cell.angle_gamma   90.00
#
_symmetry.space_group_name_H-M   'P 1'
#
loop_
_entity.id
_entity.type
_entity.pdbx_description
1 polymer ?
#
loop_
_entity_poly.entity_id
_entity_poly.type
_entity_poly.pdbx_seq_one_letter_code
_entity_poly.pdbx_strand_id
1 'polypeptide(L)'
;MRRDYGWIETLLEEAYNERMHLLTFLKLSQPGPAMYFMVLAAQCVFFTGFSLAYLISPRICHRFVGYLEEEAVITYTKAIQELDKGNLPLWSNMEAPAMAIKYWQMPEGQRSIRSLLLCVRADEANHRDVNHTLGNLNQDSDPNPFSAKFRNALKEAS
;
A
#
# COMPACT_ATOMS: atom_id res chain seq x y z
N MET A 1 1.54 29.46 -9.56
CA MET A 1 1.34 28.21 -10.32
C MET A 1 2.69 27.52 -10.45
N ARG A 2 2.86 26.33 -9.87
CA ARG A 2 4.11 25.54 -9.90
C ARG A 2 3.82 24.15 -10.47
N ARG A 3 4.83 23.47 -11.01
CA ARG A 3 4.73 22.06 -11.40
C ARG A 3 4.90 21.19 -10.16
N ASP A 4 4.16 20.09 -10.11
CA ASP A 4 4.19 19.11 -9.02
C ASP A 4 5.28 18.05 -9.17
N TYR A 5 5.86 17.89 -10.36
CA TYR A 5 6.89 16.90 -10.67
C TYR A 5 6.52 15.44 -10.36
N GLY A 6 5.22 15.11 -10.38
CA GLY A 6 4.71 13.73 -10.34
C GLY A 6 4.53 13.16 -8.93
N TRP A 7 4.48 14.01 -7.91
CA TRP A 7 4.23 13.60 -6.53
C TRP A 7 2.76 13.24 -6.30
N ILE A 8 1.83 14.07 -6.77
CA ILE A 8 0.38 13.88 -6.57
C ILE A 8 -0.10 12.57 -7.18
N GLU A 9 0.34 12.24 -8.41
CA GLU A 9 -0.08 11.03 -9.11
C GLU A 9 0.32 9.78 -8.32
N THR A 10 1.58 9.69 -7.89
CA THR A 10 2.08 8.55 -7.11
C THR A 10 1.36 8.40 -5.77
N LEU A 11 1.09 9.49 -5.06
CA LEU A 11 0.39 9.41 -3.76
C LEU A 11 -1.09 9.04 -3.91
N LEU A 12 -1.73 9.44 -5.01
CA LEU A 12 -3.10 9.01 -5.33
C LEU A 12 -3.15 7.55 -5.77
N GLU A 13 -2.14 7.06 -6.50
CA GLU A 13 -2.00 5.65 -6.86
C GLU A 13 -1.81 4.77 -5.61
N GLU A 14 -0.97 5.19 -4.67
CA GLU A 14 -0.77 4.53 -3.37
C GLU A 14 -2.10 4.44 -2.59
N ALA A 15 -2.79 5.58 -2.40
CA ALA A 15 -4.08 5.59 -1.71
C ALA A 15 -5.15 4.73 -2.41
N TYR A 16 -5.11 4.64 -3.74
CA TYR A 16 -5.98 3.74 -4.50
C TYR A 16 -5.61 2.27 -4.26
N ASN A 17 -4.32 1.94 -4.25
CA ASN A 17 -3.81 0.58 -4.01
C ASN A 17 -4.20 0.07 -2.61
N GLU A 18 -3.96 0.88 -1.57
CA GLU A 18 -4.39 0.60 -0.18
C GLU A 18 -5.90 0.33 -0.08
N ARG A 19 -6.71 1.13 -0.78
CA ARG A 19 -8.16 0.91 -0.85
C ARG A 19 -8.49 -0.43 -1.50
N MET A 20 -7.74 -0.86 -2.51
CA MET A 20 -7.95 -2.15 -3.15
C MET A 20 -7.59 -3.32 -2.22
N HIS A 21 -6.60 -3.16 -1.34
CA HIS A 21 -6.33 -4.14 -0.27
C HIS A 21 -7.54 -4.27 0.64
N LEU A 22 -8.03 -3.15 1.19
CA LEU A 22 -9.20 -3.13 2.06
C LEU A 22 -10.41 -3.82 1.43
N LEU A 23 -10.77 -3.43 0.20
CA LEU A 23 -11.92 -4.00 -0.50
C LEU A 23 -11.75 -5.50 -0.76
N THR A 24 -10.53 -5.96 -0.99
CA THR A 24 -10.21 -7.38 -1.16
C THR A 24 -10.43 -8.14 0.14
N PHE A 25 -9.90 -7.66 1.27
CA PHE A 25 -10.06 -8.34 2.56
C PHE A 25 -11.51 -8.29 3.07
N LEU A 26 -12.28 -7.25 2.76
CA LEU A 26 -13.72 -7.19 3.04
C LEU A 26 -14.54 -8.25 2.29
N LYS A 27 -14.04 -8.78 1.17
CA LYS A 27 -14.66 -9.94 0.50
C LYS A 27 -14.40 -11.25 1.22
N LEU A 28 -13.35 -11.33 2.04
CA LEU A 28 -13.02 -12.51 2.83
C LEU A 28 -13.75 -12.52 4.18
N SER A 29 -13.88 -11.35 4.81
CA SER A 29 -14.57 -11.21 6.09
C SER A 29 -15.22 -9.84 6.23
N GLN A 30 -16.51 -9.82 6.57
CA GLN A 30 -17.23 -8.57 6.84
C GLN A 30 -17.09 -8.19 8.32
N PRO A 31 -16.77 -6.92 8.63
CA PRO A 31 -16.66 -6.46 10.00
C PRO A 31 -18.05 -6.39 10.65
N GLY A 32 -18.12 -6.76 11.93
CA GLY A 32 -19.31 -6.50 12.74
C GLY A 32 -19.48 -5.01 13.08
N PRO A 33 -20.63 -4.60 13.64
CA PRO A 33 -20.91 -3.19 13.96
C PRO A 33 -19.85 -2.53 14.85
N ALA A 34 -19.32 -3.25 15.84
CA ALA A 34 -18.29 -2.73 16.74
C ALA A 34 -16.99 -2.37 15.99
N MET A 35 -16.50 -3.27 15.13
CA MET A 35 -15.32 -3.02 14.31
C MET A 35 -15.58 -1.89 13.31
N TYR A 36 -16.77 -1.85 12.72
CA TYR A 36 -17.16 -0.77 11.81
C TYR A 36 -17.08 0.61 12.47
N PHE A 37 -17.65 0.77 13.67
CA PHE A 37 -17.54 2.03 14.43
C PHE A 37 -16.10 2.35 14.83
N MET A 38 -15.31 1.36 15.20
CA MET A 38 -13.89 1.55 15.52
C MET A 38 -13.10 2.09 14.32
N VAL A 39 -13.33 1.55 13.13
CA VAL A 39 -12.69 2.03 11.89
C VAL A 39 -13.10 3.47 11.58
N LEU A 40 -14.39 3.82 11.73
CA LEU A 40 -14.85 5.21 11.53
C LEU A 40 -14.20 6.19 12.52
N ALA A 41 -14.11 5.80 13.79
CA ALA A 41 -13.46 6.62 14.82
C ALA A 41 -11.95 6.79 14.52
N ALA A 42 -11.27 5.69 14.17
CA ALA A 42 -9.86 5.70 13.80
C ALA A 42 -9.62 6.59 12.57
N GLN A 43 -10.46 6.50 11.54
CA GLN A 43 -10.38 7.34 10.36
C GLN A 43 -10.54 8.82 10.70
N CYS A 44 -11.48 9.19 11.58
CA CYS A 44 -11.68 10.59 11.99
C CYS A 44 -10.42 11.16 12.66
N VAL A 45 -9.85 10.41 13.62
CA VAL A 45 -8.64 10.81 14.34
C VAL A 45 -7.44 10.85 13.41
N PHE A 46 -7.22 9.79 12.64
CA PHE A 46 -6.06 9.68 11.77
C PHE A 46 -6.10 10.68 10.62
N PHE A 47 -7.23 10.83 9.93
CA PHE A 47 -7.36 11.81 8.84
C PHE A 47 -7.07 13.23 9.33
N THR A 48 -7.69 13.63 10.46
CA THR A 48 -7.52 14.99 11.00
C THR A 48 -6.09 15.21 11.48
N GLY A 49 -5.55 14.28 12.28
CA GLY A 49 -4.20 14.38 12.83
C GLY A 49 -3.12 14.34 11.74
N PHE A 50 -3.23 13.42 10.79
CA PHE A 50 -2.28 13.26 9.70
C PHE A 50 -2.35 14.45 8.74
N SER A 51 -3.53 14.99 8.44
CA SER A 51 -3.67 16.21 7.62
C SER A 51 -2.97 17.41 8.25
N LEU A 52 -3.16 17.63 9.55
CA LEU A 52 -2.47 18.70 10.29
C LEU A 52 -0.95 18.46 10.34
N ALA A 53 -0.53 17.22 10.60
CA ALA A 53 0.88 16.87 10.61
C ALA A 53 1.54 17.09 9.24
N TYR A 54 0.84 16.78 8.15
CA TYR A 54 1.35 16.96 6.79
C TYR A 54 1.51 18.45 6.44
N LEU A 55 0.61 19.32 6.92
CA LEU A 55 0.78 20.77 6.77
C LEU A 55 1.99 21.32 7.53
N ILE A 56 2.38 20.69 8.65
CA ILE A 56 3.53 21.10 9.47
C ILE A 56 4.83 20.52 8.91
N SER A 57 4.86 19.23 8.59
CA SER A 57 6.06 18.52 8.13
C SER A 57 5.70 17.30 7.27
N PRO A 58 5.61 17.47 5.94
CA PRO A 58 5.44 16.37 4.99
C PRO A 58 6.54 15.32 5.14
N ARG A 59 7.77 15.76 5.46
CA ARG A 59 8.93 14.89 5.64
C ARG A 59 8.73 13.87 6.77
N ILE A 60 8.18 14.30 7.90
CA ILE A 60 7.89 13.42 9.02
C ILE A 60 6.74 12.46 8.65
N CYS A 61 5.71 12.95 7.97
CA CYS A 61 4.60 12.11 7.50
C CYS A 61 5.07 10.99 6.57
N HIS A 62 5.89 11.31 5.56
CA HIS A 62 6.47 10.28 4.68
C HIS A 62 7.35 9.29 5.42
N ARG A 63 8.16 9.77 6.38
CA ARG A 63 8.98 8.86 7.19
C ARG A 63 8.14 7.94 8.07
N PHE A 64 7.08 8.47 8.64
CA PHE A 64 6.12 7.73 9.45
C PHE A 64 5.43 6.64 8.63
N VAL A 65 4.91 6.98 7.44
CA VAL A 65 4.30 6.00 6.52
C VAL A 65 5.34 4.95 6.11
N GLY A 66 6.56 5.35 5.71
CA GLY A 66 7.61 4.38 5.37
C GLY A 66 7.85 3.33 6.46
N TYR A 67 7.85 3.73 7.74
CA TYR A 67 7.94 2.78 8.85
C TYR A 67 6.67 1.95 9.09
N LEU A 68 5.47 2.47 8.81
CA LEU A 68 4.26 1.66 8.79
C LEU A 68 4.37 0.55 7.74
N GLU A 69 4.88 0.88 6.55
CA GLU A 69 5.04 -0.09 5.48
C GLU A 69 6.16 -1.11 5.74
N GLU A 70 7.22 -0.74 6.46
CA GLU A 70 8.18 -1.72 6.98
C GLU A 70 7.48 -2.79 7.84
N GLU A 71 6.62 -2.37 8.75
CA GLU A 71 5.85 -3.28 9.61
C GLU A 71 4.79 -4.07 8.82
N ALA A 72 4.20 -3.48 7.78
CA ALA A 72 3.28 -4.17 6.88
C ALA A 72 3.98 -5.30 6.13
N VAL A 73 5.16 -5.05 5.55
CA VAL A 73 5.99 -6.06 4.88
C VAL A 73 6.37 -7.21 5.82
N ILE A 74 6.73 -6.90 7.06
CA ILE A 74 7.02 -7.89 8.10
C ILE A 74 5.77 -8.73 8.40
N THR A 75 4.62 -8.08 8.55
CA THR A 75 3.34 -8.73 8.89
C THR A 75 2.90 -9.69 7.79
N TYR A 76 2.89 -9.28 6.52
CA TYR A 76 2.53 -10.17 5.43
C TYR A 76 3.56 -11.29 5.22
N THR A 77 4.84 -11.04 5.48
CA THR A 77 5.86 -12.10 5.46
C THR A 77 5.55 -13.17 6.51
N LYS A 78 5.19 -12.77 7.74
CA LYS A 78 4.78 -13.71 8.80
C LYS A 78 3.50 -14.46 8.40
N ALA A 79 2.51 -13.77 7.84
CA ALA A 79 1.26 -14.41 7.39
C ALA A 79 1.51 -15.48 6.33
N ILE A 80 2.37 -15.21 5.35
CA ILE A 80 2.76 -16.18 4.31
C ILE A 80 3.51 -17.37 4.94
N GLN A 81 4.43 -17.12 5.87
CA GLN A 81 5.15 -18.20 6.56
C GLN A 81 4.22 -19.10 7.38
N GLU A 82 3.24 -18.53 8.09
CA GLU A 82 2.26 -19.30 8.85
C GLU A 82 1.31 -20.08 7.93
N LEU A 83 0.96 -19.52 6.77
CA LEU A 83 0.22 -20.23 5.74
C LEU A 83 1.01 -21.42 5.18
N ASP A 84 2.30 -21.22 4.87
CA ASP A 84 3.19 -22.27 4.33
C ASP A 84 3.47 -23.40 5.33
N LYS A 85 3.42 -23.10 6.63
CA LYS A 85 3.48 -24.11 7.71
C LYS A 85 2.17 -24.89 7.89
N GLY A 86 1.07 -24.47 7.26
CA GLY A 86 -0.26 -25.06 7.43
C GLY A 86 -1.01 -24.60 8.69
N ASN A 87 -0.55 -23.53 9.36
CA ASN A 87 -1.19 -23.00 10.57
C ASN A 87 -2.47 -22.19 10.27
N LEU A 88 -2.73 -21.89 9.00
CA LEU A 88 -3.91 -21.16 8.52
C LEU A 88 -4.77 -22.05 7.59
N PRO A 89 -5.45 -23.08 8.13
CA PRO A 89 -6.15 -24.09 7.31
C PRO A 89 -7.31 -23.49 6.50
N LEU A 90 -7.96 -22.44 7.00
CA LEU A 90 -9.04 -21.74 6.30
C LEU A 90 -8.57 -21.10 4.98
N TRP A 91 -7.32 -20.62 4.93
CA TRP A 91 -6.77 -19.91 3.77
C TRP A 91 -6.02 -20.83 2.82
N SER A 92 -5.62 -22.01 3.28
CA SER A 92 -4.76 -22.94 2.54
C SER A 92 -5.37 -23.40 1.20
N ASN A 93 -6.69 -23.58 1.17
CA ASN A 93 -7.43 -24.04 -0.01
C ASN A 93 -8.36 -22.97 -0.60
N MET A 94 -8.20 -21.71 -0.18
CA MET A 94 -9.07 -20.62 -0.60
C MET A 94 -8.50 -19.93 -1.84
N GLU A 95 -9.36 -19.68 -2.81
CA GLU A 95 -9.07 -18.84 -3.97
C GLU A 95 -9.18 -17.36 -3.59
N ALA A 96 -8.33 -16.52 -4.17
CA ALA A 96 -8.37 -15.09 -4.02
C ALA A 96 -9.69 -14.53 -4.60
N PRO A 97 -10.25 -13.45 -4.03
CA PRO A 97 -11.47 -12.84 -4.56
C PRO A 97 -11.33 -12.41 -6.02
N ALA A 98 -12.40 -12.54 -6.82
CA ALA A 98 -12.37 -12.15 -8.25
C ALA A 98 -11.93 -10.70 -8.49
N MET A 99 -12.25 -9.79 -7.56
CA MET A 99 -11.78 -8.40 -7.58
C MET A 99 -10.25 -8.31 -7.52
N ALA A 100 -9.62 -9.10 -6.64
CA ALA A 100 -8.18 -9.17 -6.48
C ALA A 100 -7.52 -9.78 -7.72
N ILE A 101 -8.06 -10.91 -8.20
CA ILE A 101 -7.57 -11.57 -9.42
C ILE A 101 -7.53 -10.58 -10.59
N LYS A 102 -8.58 -9.77 -10.74
CA LYS A 102 -8.66 -8.74 -11.78
C LYS A 102 -7.67 -7.59 -11.55
N TYR A 103 -7.56 -7.10 -10.32
CA TYR A 103 -6.72 -5.95 -9.99
C TYR A 103 -5.23 -6.25 -10.14
N TRP A 104 -4.75 -7.33 -9.50
CA TRP A 104 -3.35 -7.78 -9.59
C TRP A 104 -3.06 -8.65 -10.81
N GLN A 105 -4.04 -8.84 -11.71
CA GLN A 105 -3.91 -9.63 -12.94
C GLN A 105 -3.32 -11.03 -12.68
N MET A 106 -3.85 -11.72 -11.65
CA MET A 106 -3.28 -12.98 -11.16
C MET A 106 -3.41 -14.10 -12.22
N PRO A 107 -2.31 -14.77 -12.59
CA PRO A 107 -2.32 -15.76 -13.67
C PRO A 107 -3.12 -17.02 -13.28
N GLU A 108 -3.62 -17.73 -14.28
CA GLU A 108 -4.31 -19.01 -14.08
C GLU A 108 -3.40 -20.01 -13.36
N GLY A 109 -3.94 -20.73 -12.38
CA GLY A 109 -3.19 -21.63 -11.50
C GLY A 109 -2.46 -20.95 -10.33
N GLN A 110 -2.38 -19.62 -10.27
CA GLN A 110 -1.77 -18.87 -9.16
C GLN A 110 -2.76 -17.89 -8.53
N ARG A 111 -3.98 -18.36 -8.26
CA ARG A 111 -5.08 -17.55 -7.71
C ARG A 111 -5.38 -17.87 -6.26
N SER A 112 -4.41 -18.35 -5.49
CA SER A 112 -4.59 -18.67 -4.06
C SER A 112 -4.49 -17.44 -3.16
N ILE A 113 -5.00 -17.53 -1.92
CA ILE A 113 -4.75 -16.51 -0.89
C ILE A 113 -3.25 -16.26 -0.68
N ARG A 114 -2.42 -17.30 -0.76
CA ARG A 114 -0.95 -17.14 -0.71
C ARG A 114 -0.45 -16.18 -1.78
N SER A 115 -0.94 -16.33 -3.01
CA SER A 115 -0.55 -15.49 -4.15
C SER A 115 -1.03 -14.05 -3.96
N LEU A 116 -2.23 -13.87 -3.40
CA LEU A 116 -2.75 -12.56 -3.02
C LEU A 116 -1.85 -11.88 -1.95
N LEU A 117 -1.47 -12.59 -0.89
CA LEU A 117 -0.60 -12.05 0.16
C LEU A 117 0.78 -11.64 -0.39
N LEU A 118 1.30 -12.37 -1.40
CA LEU A 118 2.54 -12.01 -2.06
C LEU A 118 2.41 -10.71 -2.86
N CYS A 119 1.29 -10.52 -3.59
CA CYS A 119 1.00 -9.29 -4.30
C CYS A 119 0.89 -8.10 -3.35
N VAL A 120 0.08 -8.23 -2.30
CA VAL A 120 -0.11 -7.18 -1.29
C VAL A 120 1.22 -6.81 -0.64
N ARG A 121 2.01 -7.78 -0.19
CA ARG A 121 3.33 -7.51 0.39
C ARG A 121 4.27 -6.79 -0.58
N ALA A 122 4.20 -7.09 -1.87
CA ALA A 122 5.02 -6.41 -2.87
C ALA A 122 4.62 -4.94 -3.03
N ASP A 123 3.32 -4.65 -2.96
CA ASP A 123 2.80 -3.28 -2.94
C ASP A 123 3.33 -2.53 -1.70
N GLU A 124 3.24 -3.12 -0.50
CA GLU A 124 3.76 -2.46 0.73
C GLU A 124 5.26 -2.21 0.67
N ALA A 125 6.04 -3.13 0.08
CA ALA A 125 7.47 -2.93 -0.11
C ALA A 125 7.75 -1.76 -1.06
N ASN A 126 6.92 -1.58 -2.09
CA ASN A 126 7.02 -0.42 -2.97
C ASN A 126 6.61 0.87 -2.25
N HIS A 127 5.50 0.88 -1.50
CA HIS A 127 5.07 2.04 -0.70
C HIS A 127 6.13 2.46 0.33
N ARG A 128 6.75 1.48 1.00
CA ARG A 128 7.90 1.69 1.90
C ARG A 128 9.02 2.46 1.22
N ASP A 129 9.50 1.95 0.08
CA ASP A 129 10.67 2.51 -0.61
C ASP A 129 10.35 3.90 -1.18
N VAL A 130 9.14 4.07 -1.72
CA VAL A 130 8.63 5.37 -2.18
C VAL A 130 8.61 6.37 -1.03
N ASN A 131 7.92 6.06 0.08
CA ASN A 131 7.75 6.99 1.19
C ASN A 131 9.08 7.31 1.90
N HIS A 132 9.99 6.35 2.09
CA HIS A 132 11.32 6.67 2.62
C HIS A 132 12.11 7.59 1.69
N THR A 133 11.99 7.40 0.38
CA THR A 133 12.64 8.26 -0.61
C THR A 133 12.03 9.67 -0.60
N LEU A 134 10.69 9.79 -0.66
CA LEU A 134 10.01 11.08 -0.59
C LEU A 134 10.33 11.82 0.71
N GLY A 135 10.48 11.10 1.83
CA GLY A 135 10.93 11.66 3.11
C GLY A 135 12.40 12.12 3.15
N ASN A 136 13.17 11.90 2.07
CA ASN A 136 14.53 12.45 1.91
C ASN A 136 14.58 13.59 0.89
N LEU A 137 13.55 13.78 0.07
CA LEU A 137 13.50 14.79 -0.98
C LEU A 137 12.92 16.12 -0.47
N ASN A 138 13.27 17.20 -1.16
CA ASN A 138 12.61 18.49 -1.00
C ASN A 138 11.42 18.59 -1.97
N GLN A 139 10.20 18.59 -1.42
CA GLN A 139 8.95 18.61 -2.19
C GLN A 139 8.82 19.83 -3.13
N ASP A 140 9.47 20.96 -2.84
CA ASP A 140 9.39 22.16 -3.65
C ASP A 140 10.30 22.15 -4.89
N SER A 141 11.38 21.36 -4.85
CA SER A 141 12.43 21.39 -5.88
C SER A 141 12.69 20.06 -6.56
N ASP A 142 12.51 18.96 -5.84
CA ASP A 142 13.02 17.66 -6.26
C ASP A 142 11.93 16.87 -7.00
N PRO A 143 12.24 16.36 -8.19
CA PRO A 143 11.28 15.56 -8.93
C PRO A 143 11.06 14.19 -8.29
N ASN A 144 9.85 13.65 -8.41
CA ASN A 144 9.57 12.29 -7.95
C ASN A 144 10.28 11.28 -8.89
N PRO A 145 11.28 10.52 -8.39
CA PRO A 145 12.03 9.57 -9.21
C PRO A 145 11.19 8.36 -9.66
N PHE A 146 10.06 8.10 -8.99
CA PHE A 146 9.15 7.00 -9.33
C PHE A 146 8.10 7.38 -10.37
N SER A 147 7.98 8.66 -10.73
CA SER A 147 7.02 9.07 -11.76
C SER A 147 7.33 8.42 -13.11
N ALA A 148 6.28 8.03 -13.85
CA ALA A 148 6.43 7.34 -15.14
C ALA A 148 7.23 8.17 -16.16
N LYS A 149 7.09 9.51 -16.10
CA LYS A 149 7.85 10.44 -16.94
C LYS A 149 9.34 10.42 -16.65
N PHE A 150 9.75 10.37 -15.38
CA PHE A 150 11.18 10.31 -15.03
C PHE A 150 11.79 8.94 -15.32
N ARG A 151 11.05 7.85 -15.08
CA ARG A 151 11.50 6.50 -15.45
C ARG A 151 11.76 6.35 -16.95
N ASN A 152 10.91 6.93 -17.79
CA ASN A 152 11.09 6.89 -19.25
C ASN A 152 12.27 7.78 -19.69
N ALA A 153 12.40 8.99 -19.14
CA ALA A 153 13.53 9.87 -19.44
C ALA A 153 14.89 9.26 -19.04
N LEU A 154 14.96 8.56 -17.91
CA LEU A 154 16.18 7.85 -17.50
C LEU A 154 16.52 6.67 -18.41
N LYS A 155 15.51 5.93 -18.89
CA LYS A 155 15.70 4.83 -19.86
C LYS A 155 16.13 5.31 -21.24
N GLU A 156 15.72 6.50 -21.66
CA GLU A 156 16.15 7.11 -22.92
C GLU A 156 17.58 7.69 -22.84
N ALA A 157 18.05 7.99 -21.63
CA ALA A 157 19.39 8.55 -21.38
C ALA A 157 20.47 7.48 -21.09
N SER A 158 20.10 6.21 -20.94
CA SER A 158 20.97 5.05 -20.65
C SER A 158 21.18 4.16 -21.87
#